data_AF-A0A7S0J5T5-F1
#
_entry.id   AF-A0A7S0J5T5-F1
#
_cell.length_a   1.000
_cell.length_b   1.000
_cell.length_c   1.000
_cell.angle_alpha   90.00
_cell.angle_beta   90.00
_cell.angle_gamma   90.00
#
_symmetry.space_group_name_H-M   'P 1'
#
loop_
_entity.id
_entity.type
_entity.pdbx_description
1 polymer ?
#
loop_
_entity_poly.entity_id
_entity_poly.type
_entity_poly.pdbx_seq_one_letter_code
_entity_poly.pdbx_strand_id
1 'polypeptide(L)'
;PGVGDVWLTKLGTVTEKRTMYDYLLGYRFSLKEALEVSVRFPSLCSQLYDSPYEAQLWGLFDANKRLVTFGDYYAAAKKLPAGEYHVRLQVRHEKPELLTKL
;
A
#
# COMPACT_ATOMS: atom_id res chain seq x y z
N PRO A 1 21.05 -0.63 5.00
CA PRO A 1 21.29 0.63 4.27
C PRO A 1 19.98 1.11 3.62
N GLY A 2 19.10 1.72 4.43
CA GLY A 2 17.84 2.30 3.96
C GLY A 2 18.07 3.73 3.52
N VAL A 3 17.66 4.06 2.30
CA VAL A 3 17.65 5.43 1.78
C VAL A 3 16.49 6.14 2.46
N GLY A 4 16.80 6.89 3.52
CA GLY A 4 15.84 7.80 4.13
C GLY A 4 15.78 9.08 3.32
N ASP A 5 14.64 9.34 2.69
CA ASP A 5 14.39 10.59 1.97
C ASP A 5 14.38 11.77 2.96
N VAL A 6 15.32 12.70 2.78
CA VAL A 6 15.42 13.93 3.59
C VAL A 6 14.73 15.07 2.86
N TRP A 7 13.57 15.50 3.35
CA TRP A 7 12.93 16.73 2.89
C TRP A 7 13.47 17.92 3.68
N LEU A 8 14.16 18.85 3.01
CA LEU A 8 14.62 20.12 3.61
C LEU A 8 13.47 21.13 3.65
N THR A 9 13.05 21.54 4.85
CA THR A 9 12.20 22.73 5.04
C THR A 9 13.04 23.96 5.42
N LYS A 10 12.57 25.12 4.98
CA LYS A 10 13.28 26.40 4.83
C LYS A 10 13.65 27.13 6.15
N LEU A 11 13.70 26.45 7.31
CA LEU A 11 13.80 27.08 8.64
C LEU A 11 14.97 26.63 9.54
N GLY A 12 15.95 25.88 9.01
CA GLY A 12 17.25 25.76 9.67
C GLY A 12 17.27 25.07 11.05
N THR A 13 16.22 24.32 11.41
CA THR A 13 16.26 23.38 12.52
C THR A 13 16.51 21.98 11.96
N VAL A 14 17.52 21.27 12.50
CA VAL A 14 17.72 19.84 12.21
C VAL A 14 16.50 19.11 12.76
N THR A 15 15.53 18.82 11.91
CA THR A 15 14.45 17.90 12.22
C THR A 15 15.10 16.55 12.52
N GLU A 16 14.73 15.94 13.65
CA GLU A 16 15.17 14.59 14.00
C GLU A 16 15.06 13.68 12.77
N LYS A 17 16.10 12.89 12.50
CA LYS A 17 16.07 11.86 11.46
C LYS A 17 15.00 10.82 11.84
N ARG A 18 13.77 11.03 11.37
CA ARG A 18 12.70 10.05 11.46
C ARG A 18 12.93 9.01 10.36
N THR A 19 13.20 7.78 10.79
CA THR A 19 13.36 6.65 9.86
C THR A 19 11.98 6.11 9.57
N MET A 20 11.56 6.18 8.31
CA MET A 20 10.33 5.57 7.83
C MET A 20 10.59 4.16 7.35
N TYR A 21 9.78 3.21 7.81
CA TYR A 21 9.82 1.83 7.34
C TYR A 21 8.64 1.56 6.43
N ASP A 22 8.92 0.83 5.37
CA ASP A 22 7.93 0.39 4.40
C ASP A 22 7.73 -1.13 4.54
N TYR A 23 6.48 -1.54 4.76
CA TYR A 23 6.06 -2.93 4.79
C TYR A 23 5.33 -3.26 3.48
N LEU A 24 5.90 -4.20 2.72
CA LEU A 24 5.43 -4.60 1.40
C LEU A 24 4.82 -6.00 1.44
N LEU A 25 3.50 -6.07 1.30
CA LEU A 25 2.74 -7.31 1.27
C LEU A 25 2.36 -7.66 -0.17
N GLY A 26 2.57 -8.92 -0.55
CA GLY A 26 2.29 -9.41 -1.90
C GLY A 26 1.25 -10.53 -1.88
N TYR A 27 0.09 -10.29 -2.49
CA TYR A 27 -0.98 -11.28 -2.65
C TYR A 27 -1.09 -11.69 -4.12
N ARG A 28 -1.33 -12.97 -4.39
CA ARG A 28 -1.46 -13.50 -5.75
C ARG A 28 -2.77 -14.28 -5.86
N PHE A 29 -3.49 -14.05 -6.95
CA PHE A 29 -4.73 -14.78 -7.24
C PHE A 29 -4.94 -14.94 -8.74
N SER A 30 -5.75 -15.92 -9.12
CA SER A 30 -6.11 -16.21 -10.51
C SER A 30 -7.61 -16.16 -10.70
N LEU A 31 -8.09 -15.51 -11.75
CA LEU A 31 -9.49 -15.46 -12.15
C LEU A 31 -9.73 -16.41 -13.33
N LYS A 32 -10.75 -17.27 -13.22
CA LYS A 32 -11.14 -18.20 -14.29
C LYS A 32 -12.04 -17.55 -15.35
N GLU A 33 -12.76 -16.50 -14.97
CA GLU A 33 -13.69 -15.76 -15.81
C GLU A 33 -13.63 -14.27 -15.47
N ALA A 34 -14.26 -13.45 -16.31
CA ALA A 34 -14.28 -12.00 -16.10
C ALA A 34 -15.21 -11.65 -14.92
N LEU A 35 -14.64 -11.07 -13.87
CA LEU A 35 -15.35 -10.76 -12.63
C LEU A 35 -15.10 -9.31 -12.20
N GLU A 36 -16.07 -8.76 -11.47
CA GLU A 36 -15.91 -7.50 -10.77
C GLU A 36 -15.20 -7.73 -9.43
N VAL A 37 -13.99 -7.21 -9.30
CA VAL A 37 -13.12 -7.42 -8.15
C VAL A 37 -12.93 -6.10 -7.40
N SER A 38 -13.08 -6.14 -6.08
CA SER A 38 -12.74 -5.04 -5.19
C SER A 38 -11.65 -5.49 -4.20
N VAL A 39 -10.54 -4.78 -4.15
CA VAL A 39 -9.45 -5.05 -3.21
C VAL A 39 -9.67 -4.18 -1.98
N ARG A 40 -9.89 -4.81 -0.82
CA ARG A 40 -10.13 -4.15 0.47
C ARG A 40 -9.27 -4.75 1.55
N PHE A 41 -8.82 -3.90 2.47
CA PHE A 41 -8.10 -4.29 3.68
C PHE A 41 -8.91 -3.82 4.89
N PRO A 42 -9.87 -4.61 5.40
CA PRO A 42 -10.82 -4.13 6.42
C PRO A 42 -10.18 -3.52 7.67
N SER A 43 -9.04 -4.07 8.09
CA SER A 43 -8.26 -3.57 9.24
C SER A 43 -7.61 -2.20 9.00
N LEU A 44 -7.49 -1.77 7.73
CA LEU A 44 -6.82 -0.54 7.33
C LEU A 44 -7.76 0.47 6.63
N CYS A 45 -8.76 0.01 5.89
CA CYS A 45 -9.70 0.82 5.10
C CYS A 45 -10.78 1.54 5.94
N SER A 46 -10.75 1.44 7.29
CA SER A 46 -11.78 2.00 8.18
C SER A 46 -11.31 3.17 9.05
N GLN A 47 -10.02 3.56 9.00
CA GLN A 47 -9.52 4.81 9.63
C GLN A 47 -8.70 5.73 8.68
N LEU A 48 -9.24 6.83 8.14
CA LEU A 48 -8.51 7.68 7.16
C LEU A 48 -7.62 8.66 7.91
N TYR A 49 -8.23 9.42 8.81
CA TYR A 49 -7.54 10.36 9.70
C TYR A 49 -7.13 9.72 11.02
N ASP A 50 -7.86 8.70 11.47
CA ASP A 50 -7.57 7.96 12.70
C ASP A 50 -6.65 6.74 12.46
N SER A 51 -6.08 6.62 11.25
CA SER A 51 -5.14 5.54 10.94
C SER A 51 -3.92 5.69 11.85
N PRO A 52 -3.51 4.62 12.55
CA PRO A 52 -2.23 4.63 13.25
C PRO A 52 -1.05 4.60 12.26
N TYR A 53 -1.28 4.28 10.99
CA TYR A 53 -0.28 4.24 9.93
C TYR A 53 -0.26 5.54 9.12
N GLU A 54 0.92 5.97 8.68
CA GLU A 54 1.11 7.22 7.96
C GLU A 54 0.64 7.15 6.51
N ALA A 55 0.85 6.01 5.85
CA ALA A 55 0.41 5.80 4.49
C ALA A 55 0.09 4.33 4.25
N GLN A 56 -0.95 4.12 3.47
CA GLN A 56 -1.28 2.84 2.87
C GLN A 56 -1.59 3.06 1.40
N LEU A 57 -1.00 2.24 0.54
CA LEU A 57 -1.28 2.27 -0.89
C LEU A 57 -1.23 0.84 -1.40
N TRP A 58 -2.16 0.46 -2.25
CA TRP A 58 -2.11 -0.81 -2.94
C TRP A 58 -2.19 -0.64 -4.45
N GLY A 59 -1.54 -1.55 -5.16
CA GLY A 59 -1.56 -1.65 -6.61
C GLY A 59 -1.88 -3.07 -7.05
N LEU A 60 -2.80 -3.21 -7.99
CA LEU A 60 -3.09 -4.46 -8.69
C LEU A 60 -2.29 -4.51 -9.98
N PHE A 61 -1.53 -5.58 -10.15
CA PHE A 61 -0.70 -5.85 -11.31
C PHE A 61 -1.20 -7.10 -12.05
N ASP A 62 -1.15 -7.06 -13.36
CA ASP A 62 -1.38 -8.21 -14.24
C ASP A 62 -0.14 -9.13 -14.28
N ALA A 63 -0.27 -10.31 -14.89
CA ALA A 63 0.83 -11.26 -15.11
C ALA A 63 2.05 -10.61 -15.81
N ASN A 64 1.79 -9.62 -16.67
CA ASN A 64 2.82 -8.83 -17.35
C ASN A 64 3.48 -7.75 -16.47
N LYS A 65 3.24 -7.75 -15.16
CA LYS A 65 3.67 -6.72 -14.18
C LYS A 65 3.17 -5.32 -14.53
N ARG A 66 2.11 -5.21 -15.33
CA ARG A 66 1.47 -3.94 -15.69
C ARG A 66 0.51 -3.53 -14.59
N LEU A 67 0.54 -2.27 -14.20
CA LEU A 67 -0.43 -1.72 -13.26
C LEU A 67 -1.81 -1.68 -13.92
N VAL A 68 -2.77 -2.38 -13.32
CA VAL A 68 -4.17 -2.44 -13.77
C VAL A 68 -4.99 -1.37 -13.07
N THR A 69 -4.86 -1.30 -11.74
CA THR A 69 -5.52 -0.31 -10.90
C THR A 69 -4.74 -0.15 -9.60
N PHE A 70 -5.01 0.93 -8.87
CA PHE A 70 -4.41 1.23 -7.58
C PHE A 70 -5.46 1.92 -6.71
N GLY A 71 -5.20 1.95 -5.42
CA GLY A 71 -6.05 2.63 -4.46
C GLY A 71 -5.40 2.66 -3.09
N ASP A 72 -6.16 3.18 -2.14
CA ASP A 72 -5.76 3.29 -0.75
C ASP A 72 -6.89 2.75 0.14
N TYR A 73 -7.69 3.68 0.64
CA TYR A 73 -8.71 3.55 1.64
C TYR A 73 -10.08 3.28 1.02
N TYR A 74 -10.36 3.93 -0.11
CA TYR A 74 -11.59 3.72 -0.86
C TYR A 74 -11.38 2.66 -1.94
N ALA A 75 -11.93 1.47 -1.71
CA ALA A 75 -11.94 0.43 -2.71
C ALA A 75 -13.08 0.62 -3.71
N ALA A 76 -12.72 1.02 -4.93
CA ALA A 76 -13.62 0.92 -6.07
C ALA A 76 -13.55 -0.48 -6.68
N ALA A 77 -14.70 -1.02 -7.07
CA ALA A 77 -14.75 -2.28 -7.78
C ALA A 77 -14.31 -2.07 -9.25
N LYS A 78 -13.57 -3.03 -9.80
CA LYS A 78 -13.08 -3.01 -11.17
C LYS A 78 -13.37 -4.33 -11.86
N LYS A 79 -13.92 -4.28 -13.07
CA LYS A 79 -14.05 -5.47 -13.93
C LYS A 79 -12.68 -5.91 -14.42
N LEU A 80 -12.31 -7.13 -14.10
CA LEU A 80 -11.06 -7.78 -14.49
C LEU A 80 -11.38 -8.99 -15.39
N PRO A 81 -10.66 -9.18 -16.50
CA PRO A 81 -10.77 -10.40 -17.30
C PRO A 81 -10.18 -11.62 -16.57
N ALA A 82 -10.38 -12.81 -17.14
CA ALA A 82 -9.70 -14.02 -16.69
C ALA A 82 -8.18 -13.85 -16.84
N GLY A 83 -7.42 -14.26 -15.83
CA GLY A 83 -5.97 -14.06 -15.81
C GLY A 83 -5.36 -14.21 -14.42
N GLU A 84 -4.04 -14.07 -14.36
CA GLU A 84 -3.30 -14.05 -13.10
C GLU A 84 -3.00 -12.63 -12.67
N TYR A 85 -3.22 -12.36 -11.38
CA TYR A 85 -3.07 -11.04 -10.80
C TYR A 85 -2.22 -11.06 -9.53
N HIS A 86 -1.57 -9.93 -9.30
CA HIS A 86 -0.75 -9.69 -8.13
C HIS A 86 -1.15 -8.37 -7.48
N VAL A 87 -1.57 -8.39 -6.22
CA VAL A 87 -1.78 -7.19 -5.41
C VAL A 87 -0.53 -6.94 -4.59
N ARG A 88 -0.05 -5.70 -4.61
CA ARG A 88 0.98 -5.21 -3.70
C ARG A 88 0.36 -4.17 -2.79
N LEU A 89 0.44 -4.38 -1.48
CA LEU A 89 0.08 -3.40 -0.47
C LEU A 89 1.37 -2.87 0.16
N GLN A 90 1.51 -1.56 0.21
CA GLN A 90 2.58 -0.85 0.89
C GLN A 90 1.98 -0.10 2.08
N VAL A 91 2.47 -0.38 3.28
CA VAL A 91 2.11 0.33 4.50
C VAL A 91 3.37 0.97 5.08
N ARG A 92 3.28 2.24 5.47
CA ARG A 92 4.42 3.02 5.97
C ARG A 92 4.19 3.45 7.42
N HIS A 93 5.21 3.30 8.24
CA HIS A 93 5.20 3.78 9.62
C HIS A 93 6.63 3.94 10.17
N GLU A 94 6.86 4.96 11.00
CA GLU A 94 8.06 5.08 11.86
C GLU A 94 8.37 3.86 12.75
N LYS A 95 7.35 3.12 13.23
CA LYS A 95 7.52 2.03 14.21
C LYS A 95 7.41 0.65 13.53
N PRO A 96 8.51 -0.11 13.39
CA PRO A 96 8.48 -1.42 12.73
C PRO A 96 7.67 -2.46 13.51
N GLU A 97 7.54 -2.30 14.82
CA GLU A 97 6.73 -3.17 15.69
C GLU A 97 5.24 -3.13 15.32
N LEU A 98 4.74 -1.99 14.85
CA LEU A 98 3.35 -1.86 14.42
C LEU A 98 3.14 -2.47 13.03
N LEU A 99 4.13 -2.35 12.14
CA LEU A 99 4.11 -2.97 10.82
C LEU A 99 4.12 -4.50 10.89
N THR A 100 4.80 -5.08 11.89
CA THR A 100 4.90 -6.54 12.07
C THR A 100 3.60 -7.15 12.60
N LYS A 101 2.69 -6.34 13.16
CA LYS A 101 1.39 -6.79 13.68
C LYS A 101 0.29 -6.88 12.63
N LEU A 102 0.59 -6.48 11.38
CA LEU A 102 -0.34 -6.50 10.24
C LEU A 102 -0.45 -7.89 9.59
#